data_AF-A0A2J6WT20-F1
#
_entry.id   AF-A0A2J6WT20-F1
#
_cell.length_a   1.000
_cell.length_b   1.000
_cell.length_c   1.000
_cell.angle_alpha   90.00
_cell.angle_beta   90.00
_cell.angle_gamma   90.00
#
_symmetry.space_group_name_H-M   'P 1'
#
loop_
_entity.id
_entity.type
_entity.pdbx_description
1 polymer ?
#
loop_
_entity_poly.entity_id
_entity_poly.type
_entity_poly.pdbx_seq_one_letter_code
_entity_poly.pdbx_strand_id
1 'polypeptide(L)' 'VPEAWIDVDPDKIGQIIWGVPVHAPSWLNHRPRPFVLVYVTNHGARDLINSWLTELGYQPGEDYLGVG' A
#
# COMPACT_ATOMS: atom_id res chain seq x y z
N VAL A 1 -8.88 -6.10 10.72
CA VAL A 1 -8.88 -4.74 10.12
C VAL A 1 -7.45 -4.43 9.69
N PRO A 2 -7.22 -3.67 8.60
CA PRO A 2 -5.86 -3.29 8.23
C PRO A 2 -5.22 -2.41 9.31
N GLU A 3 -3.91 -2.50 9.45
CA GLU A 3 -3.14 -1.66 10.39
C GLU A 3 -2.96 -0.23 9.85
N ALA A 4 -2.88 -0.08 8.53
CA ALA A 4 -2.67 1.18 7.84
C ALA A 4 -3.35 1.19 6.46
N TRP A 5 -3.72 2.38 6.01
CA TRP A 5 -3.95 2.69 4.60
C TRP A 5 -2.71 3.33 4.01
N ILE A 6 -2.35 2.93 2.79
CA ILE A 6 -1.26 3.55 2.03
C ILE A 6 -1.87 4.32 0.87
N ASP A 7 -1.64 5.62 0.82
CA ASP A 7 -2.15 6.49 -0.25
C ASP A 7 -1.06 7.48 -0.68
N VAL A 8 -1.13 7.94 -1.93
CA VAL A 8 -0.22 8.93 -2.52
C VAL A 8 -0.81 10.33 -2.49
N ASP A 9 -2.12 10.44 -2.24
CA ASP A 9 -2.81 11.72 -2.14
C ASP A 9 -2.39 12.47 -0.87
N PRO A 10 -1.70 13.63 -1.00
CA PRO A 10 -1.23 14.41 0.14
C PRO A 10 -2.38 14.89 1.02
N ASP A 11 -3.59 15.08 0.48
CA ASP A 11 -4.73 15.52 1.25
C ASP A 11 -5.22 14.42 2.19
N LYS A 12 -5.00 13.14 1.85
CA LYS A 12 -5.38 11.99 2.68
C LYS A 12 -4.32 11.59 3.69
N ILE A 13 -3.04 11.79 3.39
CA ILE A 13 -1.94 11.38 4.26
C ILE A 13 -2.06 12.09 5.63
N GLY A 14 -1.96 11.32 6.71
CA GLY A 14 -2.14 11.81 8.07
C GLY A 14 -3.59 11.82 8.57
N GLN A 15 -4.57 11.55 7.71
CA GLN A 15 -5.94 11.33 8.14
C GLN A 15 -6.13 9.95 8.80
N ILE A 16 -7.31 9.77 9.40
CA ILE A 16 -7.79 8.48 9.91
C ILE A 16 -9.05 8.11 9.13
N ILE A 17 -9.04 6.98 8.42
CA ILE A 17 -10.18 6.46 7.66
C ILE A 17 -10.65 5.18 8.33
N TRP A 18 -11.90 5.17 8.77
CA TRP A 18 -12.52 4.04 9.49
C TRP A 18 -11.70 3.56 10.70
N GLY A 19 -11.08 4.50 11.42
CA GLY A 19 -10.23 4.21 12.58
C GLY A 19 -8.81 3.74 12.25
N VAL A 20 -8.43 3.72 10.97
CA VAL A 20 -7.11 3.28 10.49
C VAL A 20 -6.33 4.47 9.93
N PRO A 21 -5.07 4.70 10.33
CA PRO A 21 -4.27 5.82 9.86
C PRO A 21 -3.89 5.67 8.38
N VAL A 22 -3.80 6.81 7.67
CA VAL A 22 -3.32 6.88 6.30
C VAL A 22 -1.86 7.34 6.27
N HIS A 23 -1.00 6.57 5.63
CA HIS A 23 0.43 6.83 5.49
C HIS A 23 0.85 6.93 4.03
N ALA A 24 1.97 7.64 3.80
CA ALA A 24 2.64 7.66 2.50
C ALA A 24 3.32 6.31 2.20
N PRO A 25 3.66 6.01 0.93
CA PRO A 25 4.31 4.75 0.54
C PRO A 25 5.63 4.46 1.29
N SER A 26 6.37 5.49 1.71
CA SER A 26 7.60 5.33 2.49
C SER A 26 7.41 4.60 3.81
N TRP A 27 6.20 4.60 4.36
CA TRP A 27 5.86 3.85 5.58
C TRP A 27 6.08 2.34 5.39
N LEU A 28 5.89 1.79 4.18
CA LEU A 28 6.14 0.38 3.89
C LEU A 28 7.62 -0.04 4.06
N ASN A 29 8.53 0.92 4.20
CA ASN A 29 9.95 0.68 4.44
C ASN A 29 10.25 0.52 5.94
N HIS A 30 9.55 -0.40 6.61
CA HIS A 30 9.84 -0.78 7.99
C HIS A 30 9.92 -2.29 8.17
N ARG A 31 10.35 -2.72 9.36
CA ARG A 31 10.43 -4.14 9.76
C ARG A 31 9.61 -4.37 11.04
N PRO A 32 8.84 -5.47 11.14
CA PRO A 32 8.59 -6.47 10.10
C PRO A 32 7.85 -5.86 8.89
N ARG A 33 7.98 -6.47 7.70
CA ARG A 33 7.26 -6.01 6.52
C ARG A 33 5.78 -6.40 6.65
N PRO A 34 4.83 -5.47 6.43
CA PRO A 34 3.41 -5.81 6.37
C PRO A 34 3.08 -6.62 5.10
N PHE A 35 1.98 -7.37 5.14
CA PHE A 35 1.36 -7.90 3.92
C PHE A 35 0.44 -6.84 3.30
N VAL A 36 0.60 -6.54 2.00
CA VAL A 36 -0.11 -5.42 1.35
C VAL A 36 -1.27 -5.93 0.49
N LEU A 37 -2.45 -5.36 0.70
CA LEU A 37 -3.61 -5.56 -0.17
C LEU A 37 -3.74 -4.38 -1.14
N VAL A 38 -3.52 -4.63 -2.42
CA VAL A 38 -3.57 -3.61 -3.47
C VAL A 38 -5.02 -3.51 -3.99
N TYR A 39 -5.73 -2.49 -3.52
CA TYR A 39 -7.13 -2.22 -3.86
C TYR A 39 -7.26 -0.96 -4.73
N VAL A 40 -7.13 -1.13 -6.05
CA VAL A 40 -7.27 -0.05 -7.04
C VAL A 40 -8.05 -0.54 -8.26
N THR A 41 -8.89 0.32 -8.83
CA THR A 41 -9.74 -0.01 -9.98
C THR A 41 -9.10 0.30 -11.33
N ASN A 42 -8.02 1.10 -11.34
CA ASN A 42 -7.31 1.48 -12.57
C ASN A 42 -6.09 0.58 -12.79
N HIS A 43 -6.04 -0.09 -13.95
CA HIS A 43 -4.89 -0.92 -14.35
C HIS A 43 -3.55 -0.18 -14.28
N GLY A 44 -3.49 1.09 -14.73
CA GLY A 44 -2.25 1.86 -14.67
C GLY A 44 -1.76 2.12 -13.25
N ALA A 45 -2.69 2.28 -12.29
CA ALA A 45 -2.32 2.41 -10.88
C ALA A 45 -1.78 1.11 -10.31
N ARG A 46 -2.34 -0.04 -10.73
CA ARG A 46 -1.86 -1.36 -10.32
C ARG A 46 -0.43 -1.61 -10.78
N ASP A 47 -0.09 -1.25 -12.01
CA ASP A 47 1.27 -1.42 -12.55
C ASP A 47 2.30 -0.54 -11.81
N LEU A 48 1.94 0.72 -11.51
CA LEU A 48 2.78 1.63 -10.72
C LEU A 48 3.04 1.08 -9.31
N ILE A 49 1.98 0.60 -8.64
CA ILE A 49 2.10 0.02 -7.30
C ILE A 49 2.96 -1.24 -7.32
N ASN A 50 2.80 -2.11 -8.33
CA ASN A 50 3.65 -3.29 -8.49
C ASN A 50 5.13 -2.93 -8.62
N SER A 51 5.46 -1.90 -9.42
CA SER A 51 6.85 -1.43 -9.56
C SER A 51 7.41 -0.97 -8.22
N TRP A 52 6.70 -0.10 -7.49
CA TRP A 52 7.15 0.40 -6.21
C TRP A 52 7.32 -0.69 -5.15
N LEU A 53 6.38 -1.62 -5.04
CA LEU A 53 6.48 -2.73 -4.10
C LEU A 53 7.69 -3.62 -4.43
N THR A 54 7.92 -3.89 -5.72
CA THR A 54 9.08 -4.65 -6.18
C THR A 54 10.39 -3.92 -5.86
N GLU A 55 10.46 -2.60 -6.06
CA GLU A 55 11.62 -1.77 -5.71
C GLU A 55 11.91 -1.76 -4.20
N LEU A 56 10.88 -1.88 -3.36
CA LEU A 56 11.00 -2.05 -1.90
C LEU A 56 11.34 -3.50 -1.48
N GLY A 57 11.43 -4.41 -2.46
CA GLY A 57 11.77 -5.82 -2.27
C GLY A 57 10.63 -6.67 -1.74
N TYR A 58 9.38 -6.28 -1.99
CA TYR A 58 8.19 -7.10 -1.79
C TYR A 58 7.99 -8.05 -2.97
N GLN A 59 7.54 -9.27 -2.71
CA GLN A 59 7.27 -10.28 -3.72
C GLN A 59 5.76 -10.46 -3.96
N PRO A 60 5.28 -10.39 -5.22
CA PRO A 60 3.87 -10.62 -5.52
C PRO A 60 3.46 -12.04 -5.15
N GLY A 61 2.30 -12.17 -4.49
CA GLY A 61 1.78 -13.46 -4.03
C GLY A 61 2.32 -13.94 -2.69
N GLU A 62 3.43 -13.36 -2.20
CA GLU A 62 4.00 -13.68 -0.88
C GLU A 62 3.84 -12.51 0.10
N ASP A 63 4.23 -11.30 -0.32
CA ASP A 63 4.18 -10.10 0.51
C ASP A 63 3.00 -9.17 0.15
N TYR A 64 2.41 -9.34 -1.04
CA TYR A 64 1.25 -8.53 -1.44
C TYR A 64 0.35 -9.22 -2.46
N LEU A 65 -0.93 -8.82 -2.47
CA LEU A 65 -1.95 -9.33 -3.38
C LEU A 65 -2.84 -8.21 -3.93
N GLY A 66 -3.06 -8.23 -5.24
CA GLY A 66 -4.10 -7.42 -5.88
C GLY A 66 -5.49 -7.96 -5.54
N VAL A 67 -6.34 -7.13 -4.97
CA VAL A 67 -7.73 -7.48 -4.63
C VAL A 67 -8.68 -6.53 -5.36
N GLY A 68 -9.60 -7.09 -6.15
CA GLY A 68 -10.54 -6.32 -6.98
C GLY A 68 -10.30 -6.44 -8.48
#